data_AF-A0A1S3UZR4-F1
#
_entry.id   AF-A0A1S3UZR4-F1
#
_cell.length_a   1.000
_cell.length_b   1.000
_cell.length_c   1.000
_cell.angle_alpha   90.00
_cell.angle_beta   90.00
_cell.angle_gamma   90.00
#
_symmetry.space_group_name_H-M   'P 1'
#
loop_
_entity.id
_entity.type
_entity.pdbx_description
1 polymer ?
#
loop_
_entity_poly.entity_id
_entity_poly.type
_entity_poly.pdbx_seq_one_letter_code
_entity_poly.pdbx_strand_id
1 'polypeptide(L)'
;MPFSVFLCWAKLGVASIIEAYWKPPRLRPPATSHDMGPLLRWKKNPVLAAICIFSTMTLILPLSFFYHMKTFVLKRAAVFPKPLMFSVAFMSIYSLGISLFKDIPDIEGDKAFGIESFSTRLGQKRVFWICVSILESAFGVAFLAGLSSPFLWVKIVTGVGNAVLGSILWYRAKFVNLNDRASIRSYYLLIWKLLYVSYILLPLIR
;
A
#
# COMPACT_ATOMS: atom_id res chain seq x y z
N MET A 1 11.13 10.87 -19.87
CA MET A 1 11.71 10.76 -18.52
C MET A 1 10.72 10.39 -17.36
N PRO A 2 9.62 9.58 -17.49
CA PRO A 2 8.56 9.72 -16.49
C PRO A 2 8.39 8.52 -15.52
N PHE A 3 8.59 7.26 -15.94
CA PHE A 3 8.34 6.09 -15.08
C PHE A 3 9.44 5.85 -14.04
N SER A 4 10.70 6.15 -14.39
CA SER A 4 11.86 5.99 -13.51
C SER A 4 11.84 6.97 -12.33
N VAL A 5 11.37 8.20 -12.53
CA VAL A 5 11.24 9.21 -11.45
C VAL A 5 10.08 8.86 -10.52
N PHE A 6 8.96 8.37 -11.04
CA PHE A 6 7.86 7.85 -10.22
C PHE A 6 8.30 6.66 -9.37
N LEU A 7 8.98 5.68 -9.97
CA LEU A 7 9.57 4.58 -9.22
C LEU A 7 10.63 5.05 -8.22
N CYS A 8 11.40 6.10 -8.54
CA CYS A 8 12.38 6.66 -7.62
C CYS A 8 11.71 7.35 -6.43
N TRP A 9 10.69 8.17 -6.64
CA TRP A 9 9.93 8.84 -5.59
C TRP A 9 9.08 7.87 -4.76
N ALA A 10 8.43 6.90 -5.40
CA ALA A 10 7.75 5.82 -4.72
C ALA A 10 8.77 4.99 -3.92
N LYS A 11 9.93 4.62 -4.49
CA LYS A 11 10.99 3.91 -3.76
C LYS A 11 11.54 4.72 -2.59
N LEU A 12 11.75 6.03 -2.73
CA LEU A 12 12.27 6.90 -1.67
C LEU A 12 11.23 7.12 -0.55
N GLY A 13 9.97 7.35 -0.91
CA GLY A 13 8.87 7.46 0.05
C GLY A 13 8.63 6.15 0.78
N VAL A 14 8.63 5.03 0.06
CA VAL A 14 8.50 3.68 0.61
C VAL A 14 9.69 3.31 1.48
N ALA A 15 10.92 3.60 1.04
CA ALA A 15 12.13 3.38 1.84
C ALA A 15 12.11 4.20 3.12
N SER A 16 11.73 5.49 3.06
CA SER A 16 11.57 6.33 4.25
C SER A 16 10.48 5.83 5.20
N ILE A 17 9.33 5.37 4.69
CA ILE A 17 8.27 4.77 5.51
C ILE A 17 8.76 3.45 6.12
N ILE A 18 9.45 2.60 5.35
CA ILE A 18 9.98 1.34 5.85
C ILE A 18 11.05 1.58 6.92
N GLU A 19 11.99 2.51 6.69
CA GLU A 19 13.02 2.92 7.64
C GLU A 19 12.39 3.48 8.93
N ALA A 20 11.39 4.34 8.82
CA ALA A 20 10.73 4.96 9.96
C ALA A 20 9.92 3.97 10.82
N TYR A 21 9.24 3.00 10.20
CA TYR A 21 8.40 2.03 10.90
C TYR A 21 9.14 0.76 11.34
N TRP A 22 10.12 0.30 10.57
CA TRP A 22 10.80 -0.99 10.77
C TRP A 22 12.25 -0.87 11.26
N LYS A 23 12.64 0.29 11.80
CA LYS A 23 13.97 0.47 12.41
C LYS A 23 14.18 -0.56 13.54
N PRO A 24 15.31 -1.30 13.57
CA PRO A 24 15.54 -2.31 14.58
C PRO A 24 15.55 -1.70 16.00
N PRO A 25 15.11 -2.45 17.03
CA PRO A 25 14.98 -1.93 18.40
C PRO A 25 16.24 -1.28 18.96
N ARG A 26 17.43 -1.78 18.58
CA ARG A 26 18.74 -1.24 18.98
C ARG A 26 19.03 0.18 18.46
N LEU A 27 18.33 0.62 17.41
CA LEU A 27 18.49 1.94 16.79
C LEU A 27 17.30 2.86 17.08
N ARG A 28 16.33 2.40 17.90
CA ARG A 28 15.28 3.26 18.43
C ARG A 28 15.82 3.88 19.72
N PRO A 29 15.71 5.21 19.89
CA PRO A 29 15.97 5.82 21.18
C PRO A 29 15.05 5.17 22.22
N PRO A 30 15.50 4.95 23.48
CA PRO A 30 14.66 4.42 24.53
C PRO A 30 13.40 5.28 24.62
N ALA A 31 12.23 4.65 24.46
CA ALA A 31 10.95 5.34 24.54
C ALA A 31 10.58 5.55 26.02
N THR A 32 11.35 6.36 26.72
CA THR A 32 10.90 7.01 27.94
C THR A 32 9.93 8.12 27.53
N SER A 33 8.72 8.09 28.10
CA SER A 33 7.66 9.08 27.86
C SER A 33 8.07 10.53 28.11
N HIS A 34 9.21 10.74 28.79
CA HIS A 34 9.72 12.04 29.18
C HIS A 34 10.64 12.71 28.14
N ASP A 35 11.15 11.99 27.13
CA ASP A 35 12.15 12.53 26.17
C ASP A 35 11.62 12.74 24.72
N MET A 36 10.33 12.49 24.45
CA MET A 36 9.77 12.81 23.14
C MET A 36 9.49 14.32 23.02
N GLY A 37 10.40 15.04 22.34
CA GLY A 37 10.19 16.45 21.97
C GLY A 37 8.85 16.67 21.23
N PRO A 38 8.29 17.90 21.26
CA PRO A 38 6.94 18.23 20.81
C PRO A 38 6.63 17.84 19.35
N LEU A 39 7.66 17.66 18.51
CA LEU A 39 7.56 17.27 17.11
C LEU A 39 7.18 15.79 16.90
N LEU A 40 7.40 14.90 17.87
CA LEU A 40 7.06 13.47 17.77
C LEU A 40 5.63 13.14 18.21
N ARG A 41 4.87 14.12 18.72
CA ARG A 41 3.48 13.96 19.17
C ARG A 41 2.51 13.54 18.06
N TRP A 42 2.82 13.86 16.79
CA TRP A 42 1.99 13.47 15.63
C TRP A 42 1.91 11.96 15.42
N LYS A 43 2.88 11.21 15.96
CA LYS A 43 2.93 9.74 15.91
C LYS A 43 1.79 9.07 16.70
N LYS A 44 1.05 9.82 17.54
CA LYS A 44 -0.10 9.31 18.30
C LYS A 44 -1.38 9.10 17.49
N ASN A 45 -1.50 9.67 16.29
CA ASN A 45 -2.73 9.57 15.48
C ASN A 45 -2.53 8.61 14.28
N PRO A 46 -2.78 7.30 14.45
CA PRO A 46 -2.65 6.31 13.37
C PRO A 46 -3.58 6.64 12.18
N VAL A 47 -4.76 7.20 12.47
CA VAL A 47 -5.75 7.65 11.47
C VAL A 47 -5.18 8.76 10.59
N LEU A 48 -4.51 9.75 11.17
CA LEU A 48 -3.90 10.85 10.39
C LEU A 48 -2.80 10.33 9.46
N ALA A 49 -1.98 9.40 9.96
CA ALA A 49 -0.96 8.76 9.15
C ALA A 49 -1.58 7.88 8.04
N ALA A 50 -2.74 7.25 8.28
CA ALA A 50 -3.46 6.50 7.25
C ALA A 50 -4.05 7.43 6.17
N ILE A 51 -4.68 8.54 6.55
CA ILE A 51 -5.22 9.55 5.64
C ILE A 51 -4.10 10.16 4.80
N CYS A 52 -2.93 10.43 5.39
CA CYS A 52 -1.77 10.95 4.68
C CYS A 52 -1.30 9.96 3.61
N ILE A 53 -1.07 8.70 3.97
CA ILE A 53 -0.65 7.65 3.02
C ILE A 53 -1.68 7.49 1.90
N PHE A 54 -2.97 7.42 2.26
CA PHE A 54 -4.05 7.30 1.29
C PHE A 54 -4.08 8.49 0.33
N SER A 55 -4.04 9.72 0.85
CA SER A 55 -4.10 10.94 0.03
C SER A 55 -2.91 11.03 -0.93
N THR A 56 -1.70 10.72 -0.44
CA THR A 56 -0.49 10.76 -1.26
C THR A 56 -0.49 9.67 -2.34
N MET A 57 -0.83 8.44 -1.99
CA MET A 57 -0.75 7.28 -2.90
C MET A 57 -1.91 7.18 -3.89
N THR A 58 -3.11 7.60 -3.48
CA THR A 58 -4.34 7.44 -4.29
C THR A 58 -4.64 8.67 -5.14
N LEU A 59 -4.45 9.87 -4.58
CA LEU A 59 -4.91 11.11 -5.22
C LEU A 59 -3.73 11.90 -5.77
N ILE A 60 -2.81 12.32 -4.91
CA ILE A 60 -1.76 13.28 -5.29
C ILE A 60 -0.85 12.66 -6.36
N LEU A 61 -0.20 11.53 -6.08
CA LEU A 61 0.77 10.96 -7.01
C LEU A 61 0.15 10.55 -8.36
N PRO A 62 -0.97 9.81 -8.43
CA PRO A 62 -1.54 9.40 -9.71
C PRO A 62 -2.09 10.56 -10.53
N LEU A 63 -2.81 11.50 -9.90
CA LEU A 63 -3.44 12.62 -10.60
C LEU A 63 -2.41 13.67 -11.02
N SER A 64 -1.48 14.05 -10.15
CA SER A 64 -0.45 15.04 -10.49
C SER A 64 0.43 14.56 -11.63
N PHE A 65 0.82 13.29 -11.63
CA PHE A 65 1.63 12.73 -12.71
C PHE A 65 0.87 12.65 -14.03
N PHE A 66 -0.39 12.20 -13.99
CA PHE A 66 -1.24 12.18 -15.17
C PHE A 66 -1.43 13.59 -15.76
N TYR A 67 -1.72 14.56 -14.89
CA TYR A 67 -1.88 15.95 -15.28
C TYR A 67 -0.59 16.50 -15.89
N HIS A 68 0.56 16.29 -15.24
CA HIS A 68 1.85 16.78 -15.72
C HIS A 68 2.20 16.21 -17.10
N MET A 69 2.02 14.90 -17.30
CA MET A 69 2.24 14.26 -18.58
C MET A 69 1.32 14.81 -19.68
N LYS A 70 0.04 15.01 -19.37
CA LYS A 70 -0.94 15.49 -20.36
C LYS A 70 -0.73 16.95 -20.74
N THR A 71 -0.48 17.82 -19.78
CA THR A 71 -0.42 19.27 -19.99
C THR A 71 0.97 19.74 -20.41
N PHE A 72 2.03 19.33 -19.72
CA PHE A 72 3.38 19.83 -19.97
C PHE A 72 4.12 19.05 -21.06
N VAL A 73 3.96 17.72 -21.09
CA VAL A 73 4.69 16.88 -22.06
C VAL A 73 3.92 16.71 -23.37
N LEU A 74 2.64 16.34 -23.28
CA LEU A 74 1.80 16.02 -24.45
C LEU A 74 1.00 17.21 -24.97
N LYS A 75 0.97 18.35 -24.26
CA LYS A 75 0.23 19.58 -24.60
C LYS A 75 -1.23 19.32 -25.04
N ARG A 76 -1.90 18.37 -24.38
CA ARG A 76 -3.28 17.96 -24.70
C ARG A 76 -4.20 18.22 -23.50
N ALA A 77 -5.48 18.47 -23.77
CA ALA A 77 -6.48 18.64 -22.72
C ALA A 77 -6.50 17.45 -21.74
N ALA A 78 -6.59 17.75 -20.45
CA ALA A 78 -6.64 16.79 -19.36
C ALA A 78 -8.04 16.17 -19.22
N VAL A 79 -8.43 15.35 -20.20
CA VAL A 79 -9.63 14.51 -20.08
C VAL A 79 -9.24 13.24 -19.33
N PHE A 80 -9.95 12.94 -18.24
CA PHE A 80 -9.72 11.75 -17.41
C PHE A 80 -10.21 10.47 -18.13
N PRO A 81 -9.31 9.57 -18.56
CA PRO A 81 -9.70 8.37 -19.29
C PRO A 81 -10.11 7.26 -18.31
N LYS A 82 -10.94 6.31 -18.75
CA LYS A 82 -11.38 5.16 -17.92
C LYS A 82 -10.24 4.39 -17.24
N PRO A 83 -9.09 4.13 -17.88
CA PRO A 83 -7.95 3.45 -17.23
C PRO A 83 -7.34 4.22 -16.05
N LEU A 84 -7.43 5.55 -16.05
CA LEU A 84 -6.96 6.36 -14.94
C LEU A 84 -7.91 6.23 -13.74
N MET A 85 -9.21 6.31 -13.98
CA MET A 85 -10.21 6.11 -12.91
C MET A 85 -10.09 4.71 -12.30
N PHE A 86 -9.86 3.70 -13.14
CA PHE A 86 -9.57 2.35 -12.70
C PHE A 86 -8.29 2.27 -11.84
N SER A 87 -7.20 2.92 -12.28
CA SER A 87 -5.95 2.97 -11.52
C SER A 87 -6.12 3.64 -10.16
N VAL A 88 -6.87 4.74 -10.09
CA VAL A 88 -7.19 5.42 -8.82
C VAL A 88 -8.02 4.51 -7.90
N ALA A 89 -9.00 3.78 -8.45
CA ALA A 89 -9.81 2.84 -7.67
C ALA A 89 -8.99 1.64 -7.15
N PHE A 90 -8.09 1.08 -7.97
CA PHE A 90 -7.16 0.04 -7.52
C PHE A 90 -6.25 0.56 -6.39
N MET A 91 -5.67 1.75 -6.59
CA MET A 91 -4.79 2.40 -5.62
C MET A 91 -5.48 2.75 -4.31
N SER A 92 -6.77 3.09 -4.33
CA SER A 92 -7.52 3.41 -3.11
C SER A 92 -7.69 2.18 -2.22
N ILE A 93 -8.08 1.04 -2.81
CA ILE A 93 -8.24 -0.22 -2.07
C ILE A 93 -6.87 -0.70 -1.57
N TYR A 94 -5.84 -0.65 -2.41
CA TYR A 94 -4.51 -1.13 -2.04
C TYR A 94 -3.85 -0.28 -0.95
N SER A 95 -3.97 1.05 -1.04
CA SER A 95 -3.44 1.97 -0.02
C SER A 95 -4.16 1.83 1.31
N LEU A 96 -5.47 1.54 1.31
CA LEU A 96 -6.21 1.19 2.52
C LEU A 96 -5.61 -0.05 3.19
N GLY A 97 -5.36 -1.11 2.43
CA GLY A 97 -4.69 -2.32 2.91
C GLY A 97 -3.30 -2.03 3.51
N ILE A 98 -2.43 -1.33 2.77
CA ILE A 98 -1.09 -0.95 3.27
C ILE A 98 -1.19 -0.12 4.56
N SER A 99 -2.14 0.80 4.61
CA SER A 99 -2.32 1.67 5.77
C SER A 99 -2.75 0.90 7.01
N LEU A 100 -3.57 -0.14 6.86
CA LEU A 100 -3.94 -1.01 7.97
C LEU A 100 -2.79 -1.94 8.36
N PHE A 101 -2.03 -2.43 7.38
CA PHE A 101 -0.91 -3.34 7.61
C PHE A 101 0.19 -2.72 8.47
N LYS A 102 0.48 -1.43 8.26
CA LYS A 102 1.56 -0.73 8.98
C LYS A 102 1.33 -0.69 10.50
N ASP A 103 0.07 -0.74 10.94
CA ASP A 103 -0.31 -0.62 12.35
C ASP A 103 -0.28 -1.99 13.07
N ILE A 104 -0.24 -3.12 12.33
CA ILE A 104 -0.18 -4.48 12.88
C ILE A 104 0.96 -4.71 13.90
N PRO A 105 2.23 -4.35 13.62
CA PRO A 105 3.34 -4.56 14.57
C PRO A 105 3.26 -3.70 15.84
N ASP A 106 2.40 -2.67 15.86
CA ASP A 106 2.26 -1.74 16.98
C ASP A 106 1.11 -2.14 17.94
N ILE A 107 0.20 -3.03 17.51
CA ILE A 107 -0.98 -3.49 18.29
C ILE A 107 -0.60 -4.05 19.67
N GLU A 108 0.43 -4.87 19.78
CA GLU A 108 0.83 -5.47 21.06
C GLU A 108 1.38 -4.42 22.03
N GLY A 109 2.14 -3.44 21.51
CA GLY A 109 2.64 -2.32 22.30
C GLY A 109 1.49 -1.45 22.80
N ASP A 110 0.60 -1.04 21.90
CA ASP A 110 -0.56 -0.20 22.22
C ASP A 110 -1.47 -0.86 23.27
N LYS A 111 -1.66 -2.18 23.19
CA LYS A 111 -2.42 -2.95 24.18
C LYS A 111 -1.76 -2.95 25.56
N ALA A 112 -0.43 -3.06 25.62
CA ALA A 112 0.32 -3.00 26.87
C ALA A 112 0.28 -1.61 27.55
N PHE A 113 0.15 -0.54 26.75
CA PHE A 113 -0.01 0.84 27.23
C PHE A 113 -1.47 1.25 27.47
N GLY A 114 -2.44 0.34 27.32
CA GLY A 114 -3.86 0.63 27.53
C GLY A 114 -4.50 1.55 26.48
N ILE A 115 -3.92 1.65 25.27
CA ILE A 115 -4.45 2.46 24.18
C ILE A 115 -5.51 1.64 23.42
N GLU A 116 -6.76 2.09 23.50
CA GLU A 116 -7.85 1.48 22.74
C GLU A 116 -7.95 2.06 21.32
N SER A 117 -7.48 1.29 20.34
CA SER A 117 -7.63 1.56 18.91
C SER A 117 -8.45 0.45 18.25
N PHE A 118 -8.93 0.70 17.03
CA PHE A 118 -9.65 -0.31 16.23
C PHE A 118 -8.86 -1.63 16.13
N SER A 119 -7.54 -1.51 15.98
CA SER A 119 -6.64 -2.64 15.85
C SER A 119 -6.41 -3.39 17.17
N THR A 120 -6.39 -2.69 18.32
CA THR A 120 -6.26 -3.35 19.64
C THR A 120 -7.54 -4.05 20.09
N ARG A 121 -8.73 -3.56 19.68
CA ARG A 121 -10.02 -4.21 19.96
C ARG A 121 -10.24 -5.49 19.15
N LEU A 122 -9.87 -5.49 17.87
CA LEU A 122 -10.05 -6.67 17.00
C LEU A 122 -8.98 -7.74 17.21
N GLY A 123 -7.77 -7.33 17.61
CA GLY A 123 -6.62 -8.19 17.80
C GLY A 123 -5.82 -8.41 16.51
N GLN A 124 -4.52 -8.63 16.68
CA GLN A 124 -3.52 -8.67 15.61
C GLN A 124 -3.87 -9.66 14.48
N LYS A 125 -4.31 -10.88 14.84
CA LYS A 125 -4.65 -11.92 13.86
C LYS A 125 -5.85 -11.55 12.99
N ARG A 126 -6.90 -10.94 13.56
CA ARG A 126 -8.09 -10.53 12.79
C ARG A 126 -7.75 -9.37 11.86
N VAL A 127 -7.02 -8.37 12.36
CA VAL A 127 -6.57 -7.21 11.57
C VAL A 127 -5.69 -7.65 10.39
N PHE A 128 -4.79 -8.61 10.60
CA PHE A 128 -3.97 -9.19 9.54
C PHE A 128 -4.82 -9.77 8.42
N TRP A 129 -5.80 -10.63 8.74
CA TRP A 129 -6.67 -11.23 7.73
C TRP A 129 -7.59 -10.22 7.04
N ILE A 130 -8.10 -9.21 7.75
CA ILE A 130 -8.86 -8.10 7.14
C ILE A 130 -7.99 -7.37 6.11
N CYS A 131 -6.73 -7.07 6.47
CA CYS A 131 -5.80 -6.44 5.55
C CYS A 131 -5.53 -7.29 4.31
N VAL A 132 -5.29 -8.59 4.49
CA VAL A 132 -5.07 -9.52 3.37
C VAL A 132 -6.30 -9.56 2.46
N SER A 133 -7.52 -9.62 3.02
CA SER A 133 -8.76 -9.61 2.23
C SER A 133 -8.96 -8.31 1.45
N ILE A 134 -8.64 -7.15 2.03
CA ILE A 134 -8.69 -5.86 1.32
C ILE A 134 -7.70 -5.87 0.14
N LEU A 135 -6.47 -6.30 0.37
CA LEU A 135 -5.44 -6.37 -0.69
C LEU A 135 -5.81 -7.39 -1.79
N GLU A 136 -6.36 -8.55 -1.43
CA GLU A 136 -6.91 -9.53 -2.38
C GLU A 136 -8.03 -8.94 -3.22
N SER A 137 -8.96 -8.20 -2.60
CA SER A 137 -10.07 -7.59 -3.33
C SER A 137 -9.58 -6.63 -4.43
N ALA A 138 -8.44 -5.94 -4.23
CA ALA A 138 -7.85 -5.09 -5.25
C ALA A 138 -7.41 -5.90 -6.47
N PHE A 139 -6.76 -7.05 -6.26
CA PHE A 139 -6.40 -7.97 -7.35
C PHE A 139 -7.63 -8.62 -8.00
N GLY A 140 -8.67 -8.93 -7.24
CA GLY A 140 -9.95 -9.42 -7.77
C GLY A 140 -10.64 -8.40 -8.69
N VAL A 141 -10.69 -7.13 -8.27
CA VAL A 141 -11.22 -6.04 -9.10
C VAL A 141 -10.38 -5.85 -10.37
N ALA A 142 -9.05 -5.96 -10.28
CA ALA A 142 -8.17 -5.88 -11.43
C ALA A 142 -8.28 -7.07 -12.39
N PHE A 143 -8.49 -8.27 -11.85
CA PHE A 143 -8.80 -9.45 -12.63
C PHE A 143 -10.09 -9.26 -13.46
N LEU A 144 -11.17 -8.84 -12.82
CA LEU A 144 -12.46 -8.60 -13.48
C LEU A 144 -12.38 -7.49 -14.54
N ALA A 145 -11.65 -6.41 -14.24
CA ALA A 145 -11.42 -5.33 -15.19
C ALA A 145 -10.60 -5.80 -16.42
N GLY A 146 -9.59 -6.65 -16.20
CA GLY A 146 -8.79 -7.24 -17.27
C GLY A 146 -9.61 -8.07 -18.26
N LEU A 147 -10.64 -8.79 -17.78
CA LEU A 147 -11.54 -9.59 -18.62
C LEU A 147 -12.42 -8.76 -19.56
N SER A 148 -12.62 -7.46 -19.25
CA SER A 148 -13.43 -6.54 -20.06
C SER A 148 -12.70 -6.01 -21.30
N SER A 149 -11.39 -6.27 -21.45
CA SER A 149 -10.60 -5.74 -22.58
C SER A 149 -10.99 -6.39 -23.92
N PRO A 150 -11.06 -5.68 -25.05
CA PRO A 150 -11.39 -6.28 -26.34
C PRO A 150 -10.29 -7.22 -26.89
N PHE A 151 -9.05 -7.11 -26.42
CA PHE A 151 -7.91 -7.88 -26.95
C PHE A 151 -7.61 -9.12 -26.10
N LEU A 152 -7.60 -10.31 -26.72
CA LEU A 152 -7.39 -11.58 -26.02
C LEU A 152 -6.04 -11.64 -25.27
N TRP A 153 -4.95 -11.18 -25.88
CA TRP A 153 -3.64 -11.14 -25.22
C TRP A 153 -3.64 -10.25 -23.98
N VAL A 154 -4.35 -9.10 -24.00
CA VAL A 154 -4.48 -8.22 -22.85
C VAL A 154 -5.30 -8.88 -21.75
N LYS A 155 -6.40 -9.56 -22.10
CA LYS A 155 -7.20 -10.34 -21.13
C LYS A 155 -6.36 -11.40 -20.42
N ILE A 156 -5.57 -12.16 -21.18
CA ILE A 156 -4.72 -13.23 -20.63
C ILE A 156 -3.65 -12.61 -19.72
N VAL A 157 -2.90 -11.62 -20.20
CA VAL A 157 -1.80 -11.01 -19.43
C VAL A 157 -2.31 -10.33 -18.15
N THR A 158 -3.37 -9.53 -18.24
CA THR A 158 -3.91 -8.82 -17.07
C THR A 158 -4.68 -9.75 -16.14
N GLY A 159 -5.50 -10.66 -16.67
CA GLY A 159 -6.24 -11.63 -15.88
C GLY A 159 -5.31 -12.60 -15.15
N VAL A 160 -4.48 -13.35 -15.90
CA VAL A 160 -3.54 -14.30 -15.30
C VAL A 160 -2.53 -13.58 -14.41
N GLY A 161 -2.03 -12.41 -14.83
CA GLY A 161 -1.10 -11.61 -14.02
C GLY A 161 -1.67 -11.24 -12.65
N ASN A 162 -2.88 -10.67 -12.59
CA ASN A 162 -3.50 -10.31 -11.31
C ASN A 162 -3.91 -11.54 -10.48
N ALA A 163 -4.36 -12.62 -11.12
CA ALA A 163 -4.67 -13.88 -10.43
C ALA A 163 -3.42 -14.49 -9.78
N VAL A 164 -2.27 -14.47 -10.46
CA VAL A 164 -0.99 -14.93 -9.92
C VAL A 164 -0.53 -14.03 -8.77
N LEU A 165 -0.62 -12.70 -8.91
CA LEU A 165 -0.25 -11.77 -7.84
C LEU A 165 -1.09 -11.95 -6.57
N GLY A 166 -2.42 -12.07 -6.72
CA GLY A 166 -3.31 -12.41 -5.60
C GLY A 166 -2.98 -13.78 -5.01
N SER A 167 -2.82 -14.81 -5.84
CA SER A 167 -2.45 -16.15 -5.36
C SER A 167 -1.16 -16.15 -4.53
N ILE A 168 -0.14 -15.39 -4.94
CA ILE A 168 1.11 -15.21 -4.18
C ILE A 168 0.85 -14.50 -2.85
N LEU A 169 0.06 -13.42 -2.85
CA LEU A 169 -0.31 -12.67 -1.65
C LEU A 169 -0.99 -13.61 -0.64
N TRP A 170 -2.08 -14.26 -1.03
CA TRP A 170 -2.83 -15.19 -0.18
C TRP A 170 -1.99 -16.37 0.31
N TYR A 171 -1.22 -17.00 -0.58
CA TYR A 171 -0.40 -18.16 -0.22
C TYR A 171 0.65 -17.77 0.83
N ARG A 172 1.36 -16.65 0.61
CA ARG A 172 2.40 -16.20 1.54
C ARG A 172 1.82 -15.72 2.87
N ALA A 173 0.57 -15.22 2.88
CA ALA A 173 -0.12 -14.82 4.11
C ALA A 173 -0.24 -15.95 5.13
N LYS A 174 -0.44 -17.20 4.66
CA LYS A 174 -0.61 -18.38 5.52
C LYS A 174 0.64 -18.74 6.33
N PHE A 175 1.82 -18.33 5.86
CA PHE A 175 3.12 -18.64 6.48
C PHE A 175 3.66 -17.49 7.33
N VAL A 176 2.92 -16.39 7.48
CA VAL A 176 3.34 -15.26 8.30
C VAL A 176 3.15 -15.59 9.77
N ASN A 177 4.26 -15.67 10.50
CA ASN A 177 4.23 -15.67 11.96
C ASN A 177 4.01 -14.22 12.45
N LEU A 178 2.93 -13.99 13.19
CA LEU A 178 2.57 -12.67 13.73
C LEU A 178 3.31 -12.33 15.03
N ASN A 179 3.91 -13.32 15.69
CA ASN A 179 4.73 -13.10 16.89
C ASN A 179 6.16 -12.66 16.54
N ASP A 180 6.56 -12.83 15.28
CA ASP A 180 7.87 -12.42 14.78
C ASP A 180 7.76 -11.16 13.92
N ARG A 181 8.33 -10.04 14.42
CA ARG A 181 8.37 -8.77 13.69
C ARG A 181 9.14 -8.88 12.37
N ALA A 182 10.14 -9.75 12.25
CA ALA A 182 10.89 -9.93 11.01
C ALA A 182 10.03 -10.59 9.93
N SER A 183 9.27 -11.63 10.29
CA SER A 183 8.24 -12.26 9.45
C SER A 183 7.20 -11.25 8.94
N ILE A 184 6.63 -10.42 9.82
CA ILE A 184 5.66 -9.37 9.41
C ILE A 184 6.31 -8.36 8.46
N ARG A 185 7.54 -7.90 8.76
CA ARG A 185 8.28 -6.98 7.89
C ARG A 185 8.53 -7.58 6.52
N SER A 186 8.93 -8.85 6.46
CA SER A 186 9.19 -9.55 5.20
C SER A 186 7.93 -9.63 4.34
N TYR A 187 6.78 -9.91 4.95
CA TYR A 187 5.50 -9.90 4.27
C TYR A 187 5.07 -8.49 3.83
N TYR A 188 5.31 -7.47 4.65
CA TYR A 188 5.08 -6.07 4.26
C TYR A 188 5.89 -5.67 3.01
N LEU A 189 7.16 -6.08 2.95
CA LEU A 189 7.99 -5.85 1.76
C LEU A 189 7.47 -6.60 0.53
N LEU A 190 6.92 -7.81 0.72
CA LEU A 190 6.25 -8.54 -0.36
C LEU A 190 5.03 -7.76 -0.89
N ILE A 191 4.19 -7.21 -0.02
CA ILE A 191 3.03 -6.37 -0.42
C ILE A 191 3.51 -5.21 -1.31
N TRP A 192 4.60 -4.54 -0.96
CA TRP A 192 5.16 -3.47 -1.80
C TRP A 192 5.67 -3.98 -3.15
N LYS A 193 6.37 -5.12 -3.17
CA LYS A 193 6.85 -5.72 -4.42
C LYS A 193 5.70 -6.07 -5.37
N LEU A 194 4.61 -6.64 -4.84
CA LEU A 194 3.43 -6.99 -5.63
C LEU A 194 2.76 -5.75 -6.22
N LEU A 195 2.70 -4.63 -5.46
CA LEU A 195 2.23 -3.34 -5.98
C LEU A 195 3.09 -2.82 -7.13
N TYR A 196 4.41 -2.93 -7.03
CA TYR A 196 5.29 -2.52 -8.13
C TYR A 196 5.07 -3.33 -9.41
N VAL A 197 4.82 -4.64 -9.27
CA VAL A 197 4.48 -5.48 -10.42
C VAL A 197 3.10 -5.12 -10.97
N SER A 198 2.12 -4.84 -10.11
CA SER A 198 0.78 -4.46 -10.57
C SER A 198 0.79 -3.13 -11.35
N TYR A 199 1.65 -2.17 -11.00
CA TYR A 199 1.82 -0.94 -11.79
C TYR A 199 2.23 -1.16 -13.25
N ILE A 200 2.90 -2.28 -13.55
CA ILE A 200 3.24 -2.64 -14.93
C ILE A 200 2.02 -3.20 -15.67
N LEU A 201 1.11 -3.87 -14.96
CA LEU A 201 -0.12 -4.44 -15.51
C LEU A 201 -1.25 -3.42 -15.67
N LEU A 202 -1.35 -2.43 -14.77
CA LEU A 202 -2.43 -1.44 -14.75
C LEU A 202 -2.63 -0.69 -16.09
N PRO A 203 -1.58 -0.22 -16.80
CA PRO A 203 -1.74 0.49 -18.08
C PRO A 203 -2.27 -0.38 -19.22
N LEU A 204 -2.23 -1.72 -19.08
CA LEU A 204 -2.73 -2.64 -20.09
C LEU A 204 -4.26 -2.75 -20.04
N ILE A 205 -4.86 -2.48 -18.88
CA ILE A 205 -6.31 -2.48 -18.69
C ILE A 205 -6.87 -1.23 -19.42
N ARG A 206 -7.65 -1.47 -20.47
CA ARG A 206 -8.23 -0.44 -21.34
C ARG A 206 -9.75 -0.45 -21.27
#